data_AF-A0A1X0F0Q5-F1
#
_entry.id   AF-A0A1X0F0Q5-F1
#
_cell.length_a   1.000
_cell.length_b   1.000
_cell.length_c   1.000
_cell.angle_alpha   90.00
_cell.angle_beta   90.00
_cell.angle_gamma   90.00
#
_symmetry.space_group_name_H-M   'P 1'
#
loop_
_entity.id
_entity.type
_entity.pdbx_description
1 polymer ?
#
loop_
_entity_poly.entity_id
_entity_poly.type
_entity_poly.pdbx_seq_one_letter_code
_entity_poly.pdbx_strand_id
1 'polypeptide(L)'
;LPVTPPEHAVAFNTGWGNSGFGNFGFANSGNNNFGIGLTGDNQIGFGGWNSGSGNVGLFNSGSGNIGFFNSGTGNFGIGNSGSFNTGIGNTGTTNTGLFNSGGFNTGWGNAGSYNTGGFNAGSFNTGSFNPGDTNTGDFNTGDTNTGVGNTGNINTGAFISGNESNGMFWRGDRQGLMAADYTLTIPEIPLTLGGGGGILRLPVTGQISALSVNPFSVHAVGGGAIPVNLDITVDADTQGFDIEVDVPSPFPNFSIPVSGLPIQLTIPLRSELAAFQIPRITVAAIPLNLTVGGSTTFLDVNLGGSVGPITVPVIHLSPMPGFGNSTSAPSSGFFNSGEGGASGFGNIGEIISGYWNVGSFVSGFENYGGRLLSGLTNLGSAISGVSNTSALDLAIASVISGVGNLGHQLSGLFLSGSVP
;
A
#
# COMPACT_ATOMS: atom_id res chain seq x y z
N LEU A 1 20.04 69.75 -43.13
CA LEU A 1 19.14 68.67 -42.67
C LEU A 1 18.51 68.05 -43.90
N PRO A 2 18.87 66.82 -44.33
CA PRO A 2 18.06 66.13 -45.32
C PRO A 2 16.83 65.56 -44.61
N VAL A 3 15.66 65.92 -45.09
CA VAL A 3 14.38 65.32 -44.67
C VAL A 3 14.30 63.96 -45.35
N THR A 4 14.45 62.89 -44.60
CA THR A 4 14.08 61.54 -45.03
C THR A 4 12.57 61.51 -45.32
N PRO A 5 12.12 60.95 -46.46
CA PRO A 5 10.69 60.78 -46.70
C PRO A 5 10.10 59.83 -45.64
N PRO A 6 8.84 59.99 -45.22
CA PRO A 6 8.22 59.02 -44.32
C PRO A 6 8.18 57.67 -45.03
N GLU A 7 8.77 56.64 -44.42
CA GLU A 7 8.58 55.26 -44.86
C GLU A 7 7.09 54.95 -44.85
N HIS A 8 6.49 54.86 -46.03
CA HIS A 8 5.18 54.25 -46.21
C HIS A 8 5.33 52.77 -45.87
N ALA A 9 5.14 52.41 -44.60
CA ALA A 9 4.90 51.03 -44.23
C ALA A 9 3.67 50.56 -45.02
N VAL A 10 3.91 49.81 -46.11
CA VAL A 10 2.84 49.24 -46.92
C VAL A 10 2.12 48.25 -46.02
N ALA A 11 0.95 48.63 -45.50
CA ALA A 11 0.04 47.73 -44.81
C ALA A 11 -0.28 46.54 -45.73
N PHE A 12 0.42 45.42 -45.58
CA PHE A 12 0.17 44.22 -46.38
C PHE A 12 -1.11 43.55 -45.87
N ASN A 13 -2.27 44.01 -46.33
CA ASN A 13 -3.56 43.42 -46.00
C ASN A 13 -4.16 42.76 -47.25
N THR A 14 -4.68 41.54 -47.10
CA THR A 14 -5.40 40.80 -48.14
C THR A 14 -6.89 40.74 -47.77
N GLY A 15 -7.77 41.34 -48.57
CA GLY A 15 -9.21 41.42 -48.31
C GLY A 15 -9.67 42.84 -47.91
N TRP A 16 -10.97 43.04 -47.64
CA TRP A 16 -11.59 44.38 -47.62
C TRP A 16 -11.82 44.93 -46.20
N GLY A 17 -11.62 46.23 -46.00
CA GLY A 17 -11.93 46.92 -44.74
C GLY A 17 -10.93 46.67 -43.61
N ASN A 18 -9.73 46.16 -43.92
CA ASN A 18 -8.70 45.90 -42.91
C ASN A 18 -7.89 47.18 -42.58
N SER A 19 -7.60 47.41 -41.30
CA SER A 19 -6.78 48.51 -40.75
C SER A 19 -5.60 47.93 -39.95
N GLY A 20 -4.38 48.45 -40.14
CA GLY A 20 -3.12 47.89 -39.61
C GLY A 20 -2.32 47.10 -40.66
N PHE A 21 -1.44 46.17 -40.27
CA PHE A 21 -0.51 45.45 -41.18
C PHE A 21 -0.69 43.92 -41.10
N GLY A 22 -0.62 43.20 -42.22
CA GLY A 22 -0.54 41.72 -42.23
C GLY A 22 -1.89 41.00 -42.12
N ASN A 23 -3.02 41.69 -42.30
CA ASN A 23 -4.35 41.08 -42.10
C ASN A 23 -4.87 40.36 -43.34
N PHE A 24 -5.46 39.17 -43.19
CA PHE A 24 -6.16 38.41 -44.22
C PHE A 24 -7.66 38.27 -43.89
N GLY A 25 -8.56 38.74 -44.75
CA GLY A 25 -10.02 38.64 -44.59
C GLY A 25 -10.75 39.98 -44.61
N PHE A 26 -11.81 40.14 -43.83
CA PHE A 26 -12.72 41.30 -43.91
C PHE A 26 -12.77 42.10 -42.61
N ALA A 27 -12.79 43.43 -42.67
CA ALA A 27 -13.08 44.32 -41.54
C ALA A 27 -12.22 44.11 -40.27
N ASN A 28 -10.95 43.70 -40.41
CA ASN A 28 -10.06 43.48 -39.27
C ASN A 28 -9.30 44.76 -38.88
N SER A 29 -9.13 45.05 -37.59
CA SER A 29 -8.38 46.19 -37.07
C SER A 29 -7.27 45.73 -36.13
N GLY A 30 -6.01 45.97 -36.49
CA GLY A 30 -4.81 45.50 -35.78
C GLY A 30 -3.81 44.85 -36.76
N ASN A 31 -2.88 44.04 -36.26
CA ASN A 31 -1.83 43.41 -37.08
C ASN A 31 -1.96 41.87 -37.13
N ASN A 32 -1.64 41.27 -38.27
CA ASN A 32 -1.54 39.81 -38.47
C ASN A 32 -2.81 38.99 -38.17
N ASN A 33 -4.01 39.53 -38.43
CA ASN A 33 -5.27 38.80 -38.21
C ASN A 33 -5.70 37.97 -39.43
N PHE A 34 -6.31 36.80 -39.23
CA PHE A 34 -6.95 35.99 -40.28
C PHE A 34 -8.44 35.77 -39.97
N GLY A 35 -9.36 36.50 -40.62
CA GLY A 35 -10.76 36.41 -40.25
C GLY A 35 -11.69 37.52 -40.72
N ILE A 36 -12.85 37.65 -40.08
CA ILE A 36 -13.86 38.67 -40.40
C ILE A 36 -14.16 39.51 -39.15
N GLY A 37 -13.97 40.83 -39.13
CA GLY A 37 -14.43 41.71 -38.05
C GLY A 37 -13.59 41.72 -36.77
N LEU A 38 -12.34 41.25 -36.82
CA LEU A 38 -11.47 41.12 -35.65
C LEU A 38 -10.93 42.49 -35.19
N THR A 39 -10.76 42.72 -33.89
CA THR A 39 -10.13 43.94 -33.33
C THR A 39 -9.04 43.54 -32.33
N GLY A 40 -7.78 43.90 -32.57
CA GLY A 40 -6.59 43.43 -31.85
C GLY A 40 -5.57 42.77 -32.80
N ASP A 41 -4.47 42.21 -32.26
CA ASP A 41 -3.37 41.63 -33.04
C ASP A 41 -3.33 40.09 -32.97
N ASN A 42 -2.85 39.44 -34.04
CA ASN A 42 -2.60 37.99 -34.17
C ASN A 42 -3.83 37.09 -33.92
N GLN A 43 -5.03 37.54 -34.30
CA GLN A 43 -6.27 36.78 -34.10
C GLN A 43 -6.65 35.93 -35.33
N ILE A 44 -7.32 34.80 -35.09
CA ILE A 44 -7.91 33.97 -36.16
C ILE A 44 -9.37 33.66 -35.82
N GLY A 45 -10.33 34.04 -36.67
CA GLY A 45 -11.76 33.72 -36.46
C GLY A 45 -12.77 34.77 -36.97
N PHE A 46 -13.93 34.83 -36.31
CA PHE A 46 -14.98 35.82 -36.58
C PHE A 46 -15.09 36.83 -35.44
N GLY A 47 -15.24 38.09 -35.83
CA GLY A 47 -15.28 39.30 -35.05
C GLY A 47 -16.48 39.36 -34.15
N GLY A 48 -16.28 39.88 -32.95
CA GLY A 48 -17.29 39.88 -31.89
C GLY A 48 -17.45 38.54 -31.16
N TRP A 49 -16.81 37.46 -31.62
CA TRP A 49 -16.82 36.18 -30.91
C TRP A 49 -15.56 35.98 -30.06
N ASN A 50 -14.41 36.59 -30.38
CA ASN A 50 -13.27 36.63 -29.46
C ASN A 50 -13.05 38.06 -28.91
N SER A 51 -12.58 38.16 -27.66
CA SER A 51 -12.21 39.42 -27.00
C SER A 51 -10.80 39.33 -26.42
N GLY A 52 -9.99 40.38 -26.55
CA GLY A 52 -8.59 40.43 -26.12
C GLY A 52 -7.59 40.16 -27.25
N SER A 53 -6.46 39.50 -26.97
CA SER A 53 -5.31 39.44 -27.90
C SER A 53 -4.81 38.01 -28.16
N GLY A 54 -4.42 37.68 -29.40
CA GLY A 54 -3.76 36.40 -29.71
C GLY A 54 -4.60 35.14 -29.47
N ASN A 55 -5.94 35.26 -29.42
CA ASN A 55 -6.82 34.10 -29.28
C ASN A 55 -7.04 33.40 -30.64
N VAL A 56 -7.08 32.07 -30.62
CA VAL A 56 -7.33 31.21 -31.79
C VAL A 56 -8.57 30.35 -31.53
N GLY A 57 -9.59 30.45 -32.38
CA GLY A 57 -10.86 29.73 -32.24
C GLY A 57 -12.05 30.67 -32.08
N LEU A 58 -13.08 30.31 -31.30
CA LEU A 58 -14.31 31.11 -31.15
C LEU A 58 -14.70 31.28 -29.67
N PHE A 59 -15.35 32.39 -29.31
CA PHE A 59 -15.87 32.63 -27.96
C PHE A 59 -14.81 32.72 -26.86
N ASN A 60 -13.55 32.98 -27.21
CA ASN A 60 -12.48 33.15 -26.24
C ASN A 60 -12.35 34.60 -25.76
N SER A 61 -12.08 34.79 -24.47
CA SER A 61 -11.86 36.10 -23.84
C SER A 61 -10.50 36.14 -23.11
N GLY A 62 -9.75 37.23 -23.26
CA GLY A 62 -8.44 37.40 -22.64
C GLY A 62 -7.29 37.22 -23.64
N SER A 63 -6.19 36.55 -23.26
CA SER A 63 -4.97 36.52 -24.07
C SER A 63 -4.49 35.11 -24.40
N GLY A 64 -4.14 34.85 -25.66
CA GLY A 64 -3.41 33.63 -26.05
C GLY A 64 -4.18 32.32 -25.88
N ASN A 65 -5.52 32.34 -25.81
CA ASN A 65 -6.31 31.13 -25.65
C ASN A 65 -6.52 30.41 -27.00
N ILE A 66 -6.48 29.08 -27.00
CA ILE A 66 -6.70 28.24 -28.18
C ILE A 66 -7.90 27.32 -27.93
N GLY A 67 -8.92 27.37 -28.78
CA GLY A 67 -10.10 26.51 -28.71
C GLY A 67 -11.40 27.30 -28.59
N PHE A 68 -12.29 26.91 -27.68
CA PHE A 68 -13.65 27.48 -27.58
C PHE A 68 -13.99 27.92 -26.17
N PHE A 69 -14.68 29.05 -26.02
CA PHE A 69 -15.26 29.50 -24.74
C PHE A 69 -14.24 29.66 -23.59
N ASN A 70 -12.94 29.79 -23.88
CA ASN A 70 -11.94 29.94 -22.83
C ASN A 70 -11.87 31.40 -22.36
N SER A 71 -11.65 31.61 -21.06
CA SER A 71 -11.49 32.93 -20.46
C SER A 71 -10.19 33.02 -19.67
N GLY A 72 -9.46 34.14 -19.81
CA GLY A 72 -8.19 34.39 -19.13
C GLY A 72 -7.00 34.25 -20.07
N THR A 73 -5.94 33.56 -19.65
CA THR A 73 -4.65 33.59 -20.36
C THR A 73 -4.13 32.21 -20.72
N GLY A 74 -3.80 31.98 -21.99
CA GLY A 74 -3.02 30.81 -22.42
C GLY A 74 -3.71 29.46 -22.22
N ASN A 75 -5.05 29.42 -22.17
CA ASN A 75 -5.78 28.16 -22.02
C ASN A 75 -5.90 27.44 -23.36
N PHE A 76 -5.82 26.11 -23.35
CA PHE A 76 -6.01 25.24 -24.52
C PHE A 76 -7.19 24.29 -24.31
N GLY A 77 -8.21 24.36 -25.17
CA GLY A 77 -9.35 23.45 -25.14
C GLY A 77 -10.70 24.15 -25.07
N ILE A 78 -11.61 23.70 -24.21
CA ILE A 78 -13.00 24.16 -24.20
C ILE A 78 -13.43 24.64 -22.82
N GLY A 79 -13.93 25.87 -22.72
CA GLY A 79 -14.60 26.37 -21.52
C GLY A 79 -13.69 26.49 -20.29
N ASN A 80 -12.37 26.59 -20.47
CA ASN A 80 -11.46 26.77 -19.35
C ASN A 80 -11.45 28.24 -18.89
N SER A 81 -11.32 28.48 -17.59
CA SER A 81 -11.25 29.82 -17.00
C SER A 81 -10.00 29.97 -16.13
N GLY A 82 -9.31 31.10 -16.25
CA GLY A 82 -8.05 31.36 -15.54
C GLY A 82 -6.85 31.27 -16.46
N SER A 83 -5.76 30.61 -16.04
CA SER A 83 -4.49 30.65 -16.78
C SER A 83 -3.89 29.28 -17.06
N PHE A 84 -3.42 29.06 -18.29
CA PHE A 84 -2.62 27.89 -18.69
C PHE A 84 -3.31 26.53 -18.47
N ASN A 85 -4.64 26.49 -18.44
CA ASN A 85 -5.36 25.23 -18.31
C ASN A 85 -5.46 24.53 -19.67
N THR A 86 -5.32 23.20 -19.68
CA THR A 86 -5.45 22.36 -20.88
C THR A 86 -6.58 21.35 -20.70
N GLY A 87 -7.55 21.31 -21.61
CA GLY A 87 -8.65 20.34 -21.59
C GLY A 87 -10.02 21.02 -21.57
N ILE A 88 -10.95 20.53 -20.76
CA ILE A 88 -12.35 20.98 -20.77
C ILE A 88 -12.79 21.45 -19.38
N GLY A 89 -13.34 22.65 -19.30
CA GLY A 89 -14.06 23.14 -18.13
C GLY A 89 -13.19 23.29 -16.88
N ASN A 90 -11.86 23.41 -17.01
CA ASN A 90 -11.00 23.62 -15.86
C ASN A 90 -11.01 25.09 -15.42
N THR A 91 -10.98 25.33 -14.11
CA THR A 91 -10.95 26.67 -13.52
C THR A 91 -9.74 26.87 -12.63
N GLY A 92 -9.03 27.99 -12.79
CA GLY A 92 -7.84 28.32 -11.99
C GLY A 92 -6.58 28.29 -12.84
N THR A 93 -5.50 27.65 -12.39
CA THR A 93 -4.18 27.74 -13.03
C THR A 93 -3.55 26.39 -13.35
N THR A 94 -3.04 26.21 -14.57
CA THR A 94 -2.18 25.08 -14.95
C THR A 94 -2.82 23.70 -14.72
N ASN A 95 -4.15 23.60 -14.78
CA ASN A 95 -4.82 22.32 -14.67
C ASN A 95 -4.87 21.61 -16.03
N THR A 96 -4.73 20.29 -16.04
CA THR A 96 -4.84 19.45 -17.24
C THR A 96 -5.94 18.39 -17.08
N GLY A 97 -6.86 18.33 -18.03
CA GLY A 97 -7.94 17.33 -18.06
C GLY A 97 -9.32 17.94 -18.02
N LEU A 98 -10.22 17.43 -17.17
CA LEU A 98 -11.65 17.76 -17.21
C LEU A 98 -12.14 18.32 -15.86
N PHE A 99 -12.77 19.49 -15.86
CA PHE A 99 -13.51 20.02 -14.71
C PHE A 99 -12.69 20.13 -13.41
N ASN A 100 -11.37 20.32 -13.50
CA ASN A 100 -10.55 20.56 -12.31
C ASN A 100 -10.67 22.03 -11.88
N SER A 101 -10.71 22.27 -10.57
CA SER A 101 -10.75 23.59 -9.96
C SER A 101 -9.55 23.81 -9.03
N GLY A 102 -8.87 24.95 -9.18
CA GLY A 102 -7.71 25.34 -8.39
C GLY A 102 -6.42 25.31 -9.22
N GLY A 103 -5.34 24.70 -8.72
CA GLY A 103 -4.01 24.84 -9.33
C GLY A 103 -3.29 23.52 -9.62
N PHE A 104 -2.67 23.38 -10.79
CA PHE A 104 -1.74 22.26 -11.08
C PHE A 104 -2.34 20.86 -10.94
N ASN A 105 -3.66 20.71 -11.09
CA ASN A 105 -4.30 19.40 -11.04
C ASN A 105 -4.22 18.69 -12.41
N THR A 106 -4.11 17.36 -12.41
CA THR A 106 -4.18 16.52 -13.61
C THR A 106 -5.26 15.45 -13.45
N GLY A 107 -6.13 15.28 -14.44
CA GLY A 107 -7.18 14.27 -14.44
C GLY A 107 -8.58 14.89 -14.47
N TRP A 108 -9.52 14.45 -13.63
CA TRP A 108 -10.90 14.95 -13.66
C TRP A 108 -11.48 15.34 -12.31
N GLY A 109 -12.26 16.42 -12.28
CA GLY A 109 -13.11 16.78 -11.14
C GLY A 109 -12.36 17.02 -9.83
N ASN A 110 -11.07 17.32 -9.87
CA ASN A 110 -10.29 17.61 -8.68
C ASN A 110 -10.56 19.05 -8.21
N ALA A 111 -10.62 19.27 -6.90
CA ALA A 111 -10.78 20.59 -6.28
C ALA A 111 -9.62 20.87 -5.32
N GLY A 112 -8.91 21.98 -5.51
CA GLY A 112 -7.71 22.35 -4.74
C GLY A 112 -6.47 22.32 -5.62
N SER A 113 -5.33 21.84 -5.13
CA SER A 113 -4.07 21.97 -5.89
C SER A 113 -3.20 20.72 -5.94
N TYR A 114 -2.46 20.53 -7.03
CA TYR A 114 -1.48 19.44 -7.18
C TYR A 114 -2.06 18.02 -7.05
N ASN A 115 -3.34 17.83 -7.38
CA ASN A 115 -3.95 16.51 -7.36
C ASN A 115 -3.80 15.81 -8.73
N THR A 116 -3.56 14.51 -8.73
CA THR A 116 -3.53 13.66 -9.92
C THR A 116 -4.56 12.54 -9.82
N GLY A 117 -5.43 12.42 -10.83
CA GLY A 117 -6.50 11.40 -10.88
C GLY A 117 -7.89 12.02 -10.85
N GLY A 118 -8.81 11.46 -10.06
CA GLY A 118 -10.25 11.78 -10.14
C GLY A 118 -10.90 12.19 -8.83
N PHE A 119 -11.68 13.27 -8.80
CA PHE A 119 -12.50 13.64 -7.62
C PHE A 119 -11.73 13.76 -6.29
N ASN A 120 -10.49 14.23 -6.33
CA ASN A 120 -9.76 14.55 -5.10
C ASN A 120 -10.07 15.97 -4.65
N ALA A 121 -10.32 16.16 -3.35
CA ALA A 121 -10.58 17.47 -2.75
C ALA A 121 -9.50 17.79 -1.71
N GLY A 122 -8.80 18.91 -1.86
CA GLY A 122 -7.61 19.26 -1.07
C GLY A 122 -6.38 19.34 -1.96
N SER A 123 -5.22 18.97 -1.44
CA SER A 123 -3.94 19.14 -2.13
C SER A 123 -3.05 17.90 -2.13
N PHE A 124 -2.23 17.77 -3.17
CA PHE A 124 -1.21 16.72 -3.30
C PHE A 124 -1.73 15.27 -3.27
N ASN A 125 -2.99 15.05 -3.62
CA ASN A 125 -3.54 13.70 -3.68
C ASN A 125 -3.24 13.01 -5.02
N THR A 126 -2.97 11.71 -5.00
CA THR A 126 -2.79 10.87 -6.19
C THR A 126 -3.75 9.69 -6.15
N GLY A 127 -4.48 9.44 -7.24
CA GLY A 127 -5.52 8.41 -7.35
C GLY A 127 -6.91 9.05 -7.37
N SER A 128 -7.93 8.37 -6.84
CA SER A 128 -9.31 8.86 -6.96
C SER A 128 -10.07 8.93 -5.64
N PHE A 129 -10.99 9.89 -5.54
CA PHE A 129 -11.89 10.06 -4.41
C PHE A 129 -11.16 10.21 -3.07
N ASN A 130 -10.11 11.03 -3.03
CA ASN A 130 -9.40 11.32 -1.78
C ASN A 130 -9.68 12.75 -1.28
N PRO A 131 -10.63 12.95 -0.35
CA PRO A 131 -10.77 14.21 0.39
C PRO A 131 -9.73 14.35 1.52
N GLY A 132 -9.06 15.50 1.56
CA GLY A 132 -7.96 15.81 2.48
C GLY A 132 -6.67 16.05 1.70
N ASP A 133 -5.52 16.00 2.38
CA ASP A 133 -4.23 16.34 1.78
C ASP A 133 -3.24 15.16 1.76
N THR A 134 -2.43 15.09 0.70
CA THR A 134 -1.29 14.15 0.59
C THR A 134 -1.67 12.67 0.61
N ASN A 135 -2.87 12.31 0.15
CA ASN A 135 -3.27 10.91 0.04
C ASN A 135 -2.80 10.27 -1.26
N THR A 136 -2.43 8.98 -1.21
CA THR A 136 -2.09 8.18 -2.40
C THR A 136 -2.94 6.92 -2.45
N GLY A 137 -3.60 6.66 -3.56
CA GLY A 137 -4.52 5.53 -3.76
C GLY A 137 -5.96 6.00 -3.89
N ASP A 138 -6.92 5.20 -3.45
CA ASP A 138 -8.34 5.46 -3.73
C ASP A 138 -9.21 5.51 -2.46
N PHE A 139 -10.21 6.38 -2.45
CA PHE A 139 -11.22 6.47 -1.38
C PHE A 139 -10.66 6.81 0.00
N ASN A 140 -9.51 7.51 0.08
CA ASN A 140 -8.93 7.90 1.36
C ASN A 140 -9.48 9.26 1.81
N THR A 141 -10.14 9.30 2.95
CA THR A 141 -10.54 10.54 3.63
C THR A 141 -9.58 10.83 4.78
N GLY A 142 -9.26 12.11 5.00
CA GLY A 142 -8.22 12.52 5.96
C GLY A 142 -6.90 12.80 5.26
N ASP A 143 -5.81 12.85 6.00
CA ASP A 143 -4.53 13.32 5.49
C ASP A 143 -3.43 12.25 5.51
N THR A 144 -2.56 12.27 4.51
CA THR A 144 -1.34 11.44 4.43
C THR A 144 -1.60 9.94 4.46
N ASN A 145 -2.72 9.48 3.92
CA ASN A 145 -3.01 8.06 3.80
C ASN A 145 -2.44 7.49 2.49
N THR A 146 -1.94 6.27 2.54
CA THR A 146 -1.54 5.49 1.36
C THR A 146 -2.35 4.20 1.31
N GLY A 147 -3.02 3.93 0.20
CA GLY A 147 -3.76 2.69 -0.07
C GLY A 147 -5.24 2.94 -0.36
N VAL A 148 -6.15 2.13 0.19
CA VAL A 148 -7.56 2.14 -0.23
C VAL A 148 -8.53 2.26 0.95
N GLY A 149 -9.42 3.25 0.92
CA GLY A 149 -10.54 3.32 1.85
C GLY A 149 -10.16 3.64 3.29
N ASN A 150 -9.06 4.38 3.51
CA ASN A 150 -8.68 4.83 4.85
C ASN A 150 -9.39 6.14 5.21
N THR A 151 -9.90 6.27 6.43
CA THR A 151 -10.72 7.44 6.86
C THR A 151 -10.12 8.26 8.01
N GLY A 152 -9.00 7.80 8.59
CA GLY A 152 -8.17 8.57 9.54
C GLY A 152 -6.95 9.19 8.87
N ASN A 153 -5.89 9.49 9.62
CA ASN A 153 -4.68 10.14 9.13
C ASN A 153 -3.44 9.26 9.24
N ILE A 154 -2.46 9.44 8.34
CA ILE A 154 -1.13 8.80 8.40
C ILE A 154 -1.23 7.26 8.34
N ASN A 155 -2.19 6.74 7.58
CA ASN A 155 -2.35 5.30 7.45
C ASN A 155 -1.67 4.76 6.21
N THR A 156 -1.14 3.54 6.29
CA THR A 156 -0.69 2.78 5.12
C THR A 156 -1.44 1.46 5.05
N GLY A 157 -2.15 1.21 3.96
CA GLY A 157 -2.87 -0.03 3.69
C GLY A 157 -4.35 0.22 3.38
N ALA A 158 -5.27 -0.61 3.89
CA ALA A 158 -6.66 -0.58 3.41
C ALA A 158 -7.73 -0.68 4.50
N PHE A 159 -8.83 0.05 4.32
CA PHE A 159 -10.00 0.03 5.20
C PHE A 159 -9.67 0.34 6.66
N ILE A 160 -8.80 1.31 6.88
CA ILE A 160 -8.39 1.76 8.22
C ILE A 160 -9.23 2.97 8.64
N SER A 161 -9.87 2.90 9.81
CA SER A 161 -10.60 4.05 10.38
C SER A 161 -9.84 4.78 11.50
N GLY A 162 -8.79 4.17 12.07
CA GLY A 162 -7.91 4.83 13.03
C GLY A 162 -6.84 5.70 12.36
N ASN A 163 -5.91 6.21 13.15
CA ASN A 163 -4.77 7.02 12.72
C ASN A 163 -3.45 6.25 12.87
N GLU A 164 -2.41 6.67 12.15
CA GLU A 164 -1.02 6.23 12.32
C GLU A 164 -0.84 4.70 12.24
N SER A 165 -1.65 4.02 11.43
CA SER A 165 -1.67 2.55 11.39
C SER A 165 -1.13 2.01 10.07
N ASN A 166 -0.57 0.80 10.11
CA ASN A 166 -0.10 0.07 8.94
C ASN A 166 -0.81 -1.30 8.85
N GLY A 167 -1.46 -1.61 7.73
CA GLY A 167 -2.11 -2.90 7.48
C GLY A 167 -3.52 -2.79 6.91
N MET A 168 -4.43 -3.68 7.32
CA MET A 168 -5.79 -3.72 6.76
C MET A 168 -6.85 -3.87 7.84
N PHE A 169 -8.02 -3.26 7.63
CA PHE A 169 -9.22 -3.41 8.48
C PHE A 169 -9.03 -2.94 9.93
N TRP A 170 -8.15 -1.99 10.15
CA TRP A 170 -7.89 -1.43 11.47
C TRP A 170 -8.96 -0.44 11.90
N ARG A 171 -9.46 -0.61 13.13
CA ARG A 171 -10.42 0.32 13.71
C ARG A 171 -9.84 1.29 14.74
N GLY A 172 -8.69 0.95 15.32
CA GLY A 172 -8.01 1.77 16.34
C GLY A 172 -6.75 2.44 15.79
N ASP A 173 -6.18 3.34 16.59
CA ASP A 173 -4.96 4.07 16.25
C ASP A 173 -3.70 3.22 16.46
N ARG A 174 -2.64 3.53 15.70
CA ARG A 174 -1.27 3.01 15.87
C ARG A 174 -1.13 1.49 15.72
N GLN A 175 -1.97 0.86 14.91
CA GLN A 175 -1.95 -0.58 14.69
C GLN A 175 -0.89 -1.01 13.66
N GLY A 176 -0.31 -2.20 13.82
CA GLY A 176 0.66 -2.77 12.86
C GLY A 176 1.99 -2.02 12.73
N LEU A 177 2.39 -1.28 13.76
CA LEU A 177 3.65 -0.52 13.78
C LEU A 177 4.89 -1.42 13.93
N MET A 178 6.00 -1.01 13.29
CA MET A 178 7.33 -1.54 13.55
C MET A 178 8.04 -0.71 14.63
N ALA A 179 8.78 -1.36 15.54
CA ALA A 179 9.54 -0.66 16.57
C ALA A 179 10.84 -0.06 16.01
N ALA A 180 11.14 1.18 16.39
CA ALA A 180 12.39 1.85 16.09
C ALA A 180 12.76 2.81 17.23
N ASP A 181 14.02 2.76 17.67
CA ASP A 181 14.61 3.67 18.65
C ASP A 181 15.70 4.51 17.96
N TYR A 182 15.66 5.84 18.12
CA TYR A 182 16.73 6.71 17.65
C TYR A 182 17.25 7.60 18.78
N THR A 183 18.53 7.43 19.08
CA THR A 183 19.24 8.18 20.11
C THR A 183 20.36 9.00 19.47
N LEU A 184 20.27 10.33 19.53
CA LEU A 184 21.36 11.21 19.15
C LEU A 184 22.28 11.41 20.35
N THR A 185 23.56 11.07 20.22
CA THR A 185 24.58 11.31 21.24
C THR A 185 25.55 12.37 20.74
N ILE A 186 25.50 13.56 21.34
CA ILE A 186 26.55 14.55 21.16
C ILE A 186 27.63 14.22 22.17
N PRO A 187 28.86 13.84 21.77
CA PRO A 187 29.95 13.63 22.71
C PRO A 187 30.32 14.96 23.41
N GLU A 188 30.96 14.87 24.58
CA GLU A 188 31.49 16.05 25.26
C GLU A 188 32.34 16.87 24.31
N ILE A 189 32.09 18.18 24.25
CA ILE A 189 32.88 19.11 23.44
C ILE A 189 34.00 19.64 24.36
N PRO A 190 35.26 19.18 24.21
CA PRO A 190 36.37 19.74 24.96
C PRO A 190 36.65 21.15 24.44
N LEU A 191 36.50 22.15 25.31
CA LEU A 191 36.92 23.52 25.02
C LEU A 191 38.35 23.73 25.51
N THR A 192 39.31 23.78 24.60
CA THR A 192 40.70 24.16 24.88
C THR A 192 40.97 25.58 24.36
N LEU A 193 41.45 26.46 25.23
CA LEU A 193 41.97 27.78 24.85
C LEU A 193 43.49 27.83 25.06
N GLY A 194 44.22 27.98 23.96
CA GLY A 194 45.61 28.44 23.90
C GLY A 194 45.72 29.38 22.69
N GLY A 195 46.28 30.57 22.90
CA GLY A 195 46.19 31.71 21.97
C GLY A 195 46.59 31.40 20.53
N GLY A 196 45.73 31.83 19.60
CA GLY A 196 45.95 31.79 18.15
C GLY A 196 45.00 30.85 17.43
N GLY A 197 43.79 31.33 17.10
CA GLY A 197 42.90 30.74 16.08
C GLY A 197 42.47 29.29 16.34
N GLY A 198 41.58 29.07 17.30
CA GLY A 198 40.93 27.76 17.47
C GLY A 198 40.00 27.47 16.29
N ILE A 199 40.23 26.36 15.60
CA ILE A 199 39.35 25.87 14.52
C ILE A 199 38.15 25.19 15.18
N LEU A 200 36.93 25.70 14.93
CA LEU A 200 35.71 25.02 15.37
C LEU A 200 35.44 23.83 14.44
N ARG A 201 35.80 22.63 14.90
CA ARG A 201 35.42 21.38 14.26
C ARG A 201 34.43 20.67 15.16
N LEU A 202 33.14 20.73 14.81
CA LEU A 202 32.09 20.01 15.52
C LEU A 202 31.82 18.69 14.80
N PRO A 203 32.34 17.55 15.30
CA PRO A 203 31.93 16.26 14.80
C PRO A 203 30.50 15.98 15.30
N VAL A 204 29.51 16.03 14.41
CA VAL A 204 28.17 15.52 14.70
C VAL A 204 28.16 14.06 14.28
N THR A 205 28.36 13.19 15.25
CA THR A 205 28.25 11.74 15.07
C THR A 205 26.94 11.27 15.65
N GLY A 206 26.15 10.56 14.84
CA GLY A 206 24.94 9.90 15.28
C GLY A 206 24.80 8.57 14.56
N GLN A 207 24.08 7.63 15.17
CA GLN A 207 23.78 6.35 14.55
C GLN A 207 22.28 6.11 14.62
N ILE A 208 21.68 5.66 13.51
CA ILE A 208 20.41 4.95 13.61
C ILE A 208 20.75 3.59 14.22
N SER A 209 20.61 3.48 15.53
CA SER A 209 20.86 2.23 16.26
C SER A 209 19.56 1.43 16.37
N ALA A 210 19.63 0.13 16.04
CA ALA A 210 18.58 -0.84 16.31
C ALA A 210 17.27 -0.71 15.50
N LEU A 211 17.38 -0.54 14.18
CA LEU A 211 16.32 -1.08 13.33
C LEU A 211 16.46 -2.60 13.35
N SER A 212 15.63 -3.25 14.15
CA SER A 212 15.65 -4.69 14.26
C SER A 212 14.27 -5.30 14.33
N VAL A 213 14.08 -6.31 13.51
CA VAL A 213 13.05 -7.31 13.75
C VAL A 213 13.64 -8.27 14.78
N ASN A 214 12.97 -8.42 15.93
CA ASN A 214 13.41 -9.37 16.95
C ASN A 214 13.57 -10.77 16.34
N PRO A 215 14.55 -11.57 16.82
CA PRO A 215 14.66 -12.95 16.35
C PRO A 215 13.32 -13.63 16.53
N PHE A 216 12.92 -14.36 15.51
CA PHE A 216 11.71 -15.15 15.57
C PHE A 216 12.02 -16.54 15.06
N SER A 217 11.50 -17.53 15.78
CA SER A 217 11.70 -18.93 15.47
C SER A 217 10.60 -19.39 14.53
N VAL A 218 10.98 -20.02 13.43
CA VAL A 218 10.04 -20.80 12.63
C VAL A 218 10.14 -22.23 13.14
N HIS A 219 9.09 -22.68 13.81
CA HIS A 219 9.01 -23.95 14.51
C HIS A 219 7.60 -24.51 14.43
N ALA A 220 7.45 -25.81 14.61
CA ALA A 220 6.13 -26.40 14.81
C ALA A 220 5.51 -25.87 16.11
N VAL A 221 4.19 -25.97 16.21
CA VAL A 221 3.44 -25.62 17.42
C VAL A 221 4.11 -26.23 18.66
N GLY A 222 4.45 -25.38 19.66
CA GLY A 222 5.09 -25.81 20.91
C GLY A 222 6.62 -25.78 20.95
N GLY A 223 7.29 -25.26 19.91
CA GLY A 223 8.76 -25.09 19.88
C GLY A 223 9.52 -26.18 19.11
N GLY A 224 8.80 -27.22 18.67
CA GLY A 224 9.37 -28.43 18.08
C GLY A 224 9.71 -28.33 16.59
N ALA A 225 10.24 -29.43 16.06
CA ALA A 225 10.56 -29.55 14.64
C ALA A 225 9.28 -29.55 13.77
N ILE A 226 9.36 -28.92 12.60
CA ILE A 226 8.32 -28.79 11.59
C ILE A 226 8.16 -30.13 10.87
N PRO A 227 7.04 -30.83 11.02
CA PRO A 227 6.84 -32.10 10.32
C PRO A 227 6.65 -31.84 8.82
N VAL A 228 7.48 -32.47 8.01
CA VAL A 228 7.32 -32.54 6.55
C VAL A 228 6.68 -33.87 6.24
N ASN A 229 5.39 -33.85 5.89
CA ASN A 229 4.68 -35.01 5.36
C ASN A 229 4.64 -34.88 3.85
N LEU A 230 5.50 -35.61 3.17
CA LEU A 230 5.47 -35.77 1.72
C LEU A 230 5.07 -37.21 1.42
N ASP A 231 3.94 -37.39 0.75
CA ASP A 231 3.51 -38.68 0.26
C ASP A 231 3.99 -38.83 -1.18
N ILE A 232 4.97 -39.72 -1.40
CA ILE A 232 5.33 -40.12 -2.76
C ILE A 232 4.35 -41.20 -3.18
N THR A 233 3.57 -40.90 -4.21
CA THR A 233 2.66 -41.85 -4.83
C THR A 233 3.35 -42.43 -6.05
N VAL A 234 3.61 -43.73 -6.02
CA VAL A 234 4.12 -44.47 -7.18
C VAL A 234 2.95 -45.24 -7.76
N ASP A 235 2.55 -44.87 -8.97
CA ASP A 235 1.54 -45.59 -9.74
C ASP A 235 2.24 -46.66 -10.58
N ALA A 236 1.84 -47.92 -10.39
CA ALA A 236 2.30 -49.05 -11.20
C ALA A 236 1.09 -49.80 -11.78
N ASP A 237 1.21 -50.25 -13.02
CA ASP A 237 0.22 -51.12 -13.68
C ASP A 237 0.81 -52.53 -13.75
N THR A 238 0.05 -53.54 -13.32
CA THR A 238 0.53 -54.93 -13.39
C THR A 238 0.64 -55.46 -14.81
N GLN A 239 0.15 -54.73 -15.83
CA GLN A 239 0.05 -55.11 -17.24
C GLN A 239 -0.64 -56.48 -17.37
N GLY A 240 -1.89 -56.47 -17.82
CA GLY A 240 -2.73 -57.68 -17.88
C GLY A 240 -2.03 -58.90 -18.51
N PHE A 241 -2.47 -60.10 -18.13
CA PHE A 241 -1.94 -61.35 -18.66
C PHE A 241 -3.08 -62.27 -19.11
N ASP A 242 -2.78 -63.11 -20.08
CA ASP A 242 -3.74 -64.05 -20.63
C ASP A 242 -3.58 -65.41 -19.95
N ILE A 243 -4.67 -65.96 -19.43
CA ILE A 243 -4.71 -67.34 -18.93
C ILE A 243 -5.02 -68.24 -20.11
N GLU A 244 -4.02 -68.97 -20.59
CA GLU A 244 -4.17 -69.97 -21.66
C GLU A 244 -4.78 -71.26 -21.10
N VAL A 245 -5.94 -71.67 -21.61
CA VAL A 245 -6.58 -72.94 -21.25
C VAL A 245 -6.41 -73.91 -22.41
N ASP A 246 -5.48 -74.86 -22.22
CA ASP A 246 -5.24 -75.93 -23.18
C ASP A 246 -6.29 -77.04 -23.02
N VAL A 247 -7.05 -77.30 -24.09
CA VAL A 247 -8.13 -78.29 -24.12
C VAL A 247 -7.74 -79.44 -25.06
N PRO A 248 -8.05 -80.71 -24.72
CA PRO A 248 -7.72 -81.83 -25.60
C PRO A 248 -8.48 -81.77 -26.93
N SER A 249 -7.83 -82.22 -28.00
CA SER A 249 -8.43 -82.33 -29.34
C SER A 249 -9.80 -83.03 -29.29
N PRO A 250 -10.81 -82.57 -30.06
CA PRO A 250 -10.68 -81.65 -31.20
C PRO A 250 -10.93 -80.17 -30.87
N PHE A 251 -10.97 -79.78 -29.59
CA PHE A 251 -11.32 -78.41 -29.21
C PHE A 251 -10.12 -77.46 -29.28
N PRO A 252 -10.29 -76.23 -29.80
CA PRO A 252 -9.24 -75.23 -29.79
C PRO A 252 -9.03 -74.69 -28.38
N ASN A 253 -7.76 -74.50 -28.01
CA ASN A 253 -7.38 -73.78 -26.81
C ASN A 253 -7.92 -72.36 -26.89
N PHE A 254 -8.23 -71.78 -25.75
CA PHE A 254 -8.66 -70.39 -25.68
C PHE A 254 -8.00 -69.69 -24.51
N SER A 255 -7.70 -68.42 -24.70
CA SER A 255 -7.13 -67.55 -23.68
C SER A 255 -8.22 -66.68 -23.05
N ILE A 256 -8.14 -66.51 -21.74
CA ILE A 256 -8.96 -65.56 -20.99
C ILE A 256 -8.06 -64.37 -20.65
N PRO A 257 -8.27 -63.19 -21.25
CA PRO A 257 -7.50 -62.01 -20.90
C PRO A 257 -7.90 -61.50 -19.53
N VAL A 258 -6.92 -61.40 -18.63
CA VAL A 258 -7.09 -60.77 -17.32
C VAL A 258 -6.46 -59.39 -17.40
N SER A 259 -7.29 -58.35 -17.30
CA SER A 259 -6.80 -56.97 -17.32
C SER A 259 -5.91 -56.67 -16.11
N GLY A 260 -4.87 -55.85 -16.33
CA GLY A 260 -4.00 -55.38 -15.26
C GLY A 260 -4.78 -54.58 -14.22
N LEU A 261 -4.36 -54.69 -12.97
CA LEU A 261 -4.93 -53.91 -11.87
C LEU A 261 -3.98 -52.75 -11.56
N PRO A 262 -4.49 -51.52 -11.38
CA PRO A 262 -3.66 -50.42 -10.90
C PRO A 262 -3.23 -50.69 -9.45
N ILE A 263 -1.92 -50.64 -9.20
CA ILE A 263 -1.36 -50.68 -7.85
C ILE A 263 -0.86 -49.28 -7.52
N GLN A 264 -1.45 -48.71 -6.47
CA GLN A 264 -1.00 -47.44 -5.91
C GLN A 264 -0.27 -47.71 -4.60
N LEU A 265 1.04 -47.40 -4.58
CA LEU A 265 1.85 -47.47 -3.37
C LEU A 265 2.16 -46.05 -2.89
N THR A 266 1.61 -45.70 -1.73
CA THR A 266 1.92 -44.45 -1.05
C THR A 266 3.04 -44.71 -0.03
N ILE A 267 4.20 -44.09 -0.25
CA ILE A 267 5.33 -44.12 0.70
C ILE A 267 5.30 -42.82 1.51
N PRO A 268 4.90 -42.85 2.79
CA PRO A 268 4.91 -41.66 3.62
C PRO A 268 6.36 -41.35 4.01
N LEU A 269 6.90 -40.25 3.50
CA LEU A 269 8.16 -39.70 3.98
C LEU A 269 7.85 -38.74 5.11
N ARG A 270 8.02 -39.23 6.35
CA ARG A 270 7.90 -38.44 7.57
C ARG A 270 9.29 -38.01 7.99
N SER A 271 9.68 -36.79 7.60
CA SER A 271 10.91 -36.17 8.07
C SER A 271 10.55 -34.93 8.88
N GLU A 272 11.41 -34.58 9.82
CA GLU A 272 11.24 -33.40 10.66
C GLU A 272 12.25 -32.35 10.22
N LEU A 273 11.77 -31.19 9.78
CA LEU A 273 12.61 -30.02 9.58
C LEU A 273 12.79 -29.36 10.94
N ALA A 274 14.00 -29.41 11.50
CA ALA A 274 14.29 -28.80 12.79
C ALA A 274 13.83 -27.32 12.82
N ALA A 275 13.35 -26.88 13.99
CA ALA A 275 13.03 -25.47 14.21
C ALA A 275 14.22 -24.61 13.78
N PHE A 276 13.99 -23.68 12.86
CA PHE A 276 15.04 -22.78 12.41
C PHE A 276 14.74 -21.39 12.91
N GLN A 277 15.75 -20.81 13.55
CA GLN A 277 15.68 -19.44 14.05
C GLN A 277 15.92 -18.52 12.86
N ILE A 278 14.98 -17.63 12.58
CA ILE A 278 15.32 -16.44 11.83
C ILE A 278 16.02 -15.52 12.84
N PRO A 279 17.34 -15.33 12.69
CA PRO A 279 18.07 -14.49 13.63
C PRO A 279 17.51 -13.08 13.55
N ARG A 280 17.74 -12.29 14.61
CA ARG A 280 17.40 -10.87 14.63
C ARG A 280 17.83 -10.25 13.31
N ILE A 281 16.87 -9.77 12.53
CA ILE A 281 17.18 -9.06 11.31
C ILE A 281 17.55 -7.66 11.77
N THR A 282 18.84 -7.44 11.97
CA THR A 282 19.39 -6.12 12.25
C THR A 282 19.77 -5.47 10.94
N VAL A 283 19.18 -4.32 10.65
CA VAL A 283 19.78 -3.43 9.68
C VAL A 283 21.00 -2.82 10.34
N ALA A 284 22.15 -2.89 9.67
CA ALA A 284 23.39 -2.32 10.16
C ALA A 284 23.17 -0.84 10.49
N ALA A 285 23.79 -0.38 11.58
CA ALA A 285 23.71 1.02 11.96
C ALA A 285 24.11 1.89 10.77
N ILE A 286 23.25 2.82 10.38
CA ILE A 286 23.56 3.77 9.31
C ILE A 286 24.37 4.89 9.98
N PRO A 287 25.69 4.99 9.74
CA PRO A 287 26.51 5.99 10.38
C PRO A 287 26.25 7.35 9.73
N LEU A 288 25.83 8.33 10.53
CA LEU A 288 25.84 9.72 10.09
C LEU A 288 27.19 10.32 10.51
N ASN A 289 27.99 10.70 9.52
CA ASN A 289 29.25 11.41 9.73
C ASN A 289 29.17 12.78 9.07
N LEU A 290 28.73 13.76 9.84
CA LEU A 290 28.65 15.15 9.40
C LEU A 290 29.64 15.98 10.21
N THR A 291 30.50 16.72 9.53
CA THR A 291 31.34 17.75 10.15
C THR A 291 30.73 19.10 9.84
N VAL A 292 30.33 19.84 10.88
CA VAL A 292 29.91 21.24 10.73
C VAL A 292 31.15 22.12 10.98
N GLY A 293 31.53 22.89 9.96
CA GLY A 293 32.76 23.70 9.92
C GLY A 293 33.93 23.00 9.21
N GLY A 294 34.87 23.81 8.70
CA GLY A 294 36.11 23.35 8.04
C GLY A 294 37.34 24.01 8.65
N SER A 295 38.53 23.71 8.10
CA SER A 295 39.82 24.31 8.55
C SER A 295 39.90 25.84 8.41
N THR A 296 38.85 26.48 7.89
CA THR A 296 38.71 27.92 7.65
C THR A 296 37.54 28.55 8.42
N THR A 297 36.78 27.77 9.21
CA THR A 297 35.62 28.29 9.96
C THR A 297 36.06 28.76 11.34
N PHE A 298 36.23 30.08 11.49
CA PHE A 298 36.61 30.72 12.74
C PHE A 298 35.37 31.05 13.58
N LEU A 299 35.36 30.62 14.84
CA LEU A 299 34.39 31.04 15.86
C LEU A 299 35.15 31.77 16.97
N ASP A 300 34.85 33.05 17.19
CA ASP A 300 35.48 33.86 18.23
C ASP A 300 34.53 33.99 19.43
N VAL A 301 34.76 33.19 20.48
CA VAL A 301 34.01 33.27 21.74
C VAL A 301 34.97 33.04 22.92
N ASN A 302 35.02 34.00 23.85
CA ASN A 302 35.77 33.92 25.11
C ASN A 302 34.86 33.44 26.24
N LEU A 303 35.10 32.23 26.80
CA LEU A 303 34.79 31.78 28.17
C LEU A 303 35.00 30.25 28.29
N GLY A 304 35.63 29.77 29.37
CA GLY A 304 35.97 28.36 29.59
C GLY A 304 34.87 27.54 30.28
N GLY A 305 34.51 26.39 29.71
CA GLY A 305 33.65 25.34 30.28
C GLY A 305 33.54 24.15 29.33
N SER A 306 33.23 22.95 29.84
CA SER A 306 32.79 21.84 29.00
C SER A 306 31.26 21.73 29.05
N VAL A 307 30.66 21.41 27.91
CA VAL A 307 29.26 20.97 27.85
C VAL A 307 29.33 19.48 27.59
N GLY A 308 28.96 18.71 28.63
CA GLY A 308 28.97 17.26 28.64
C GLY A 308 28.07 16.66 27.56
N PRO A 309 28.12 15.33 27.39
CA PRO A 309 27.41 14.71 26.29
C PRO A 309 25.90 14.89 26.45
N ILE A 310 25.26 15.43 25.42
CA ILE A 310 23.81 15.58 25.37
C ILE A 310 23.26 14.39 24.59
N THR A 311 22.48 13.56 25.28
CA THR A 311 21.72 12.50 24.66
C THR A 311 20.28 12.96 24.47
N VAL A 312 19.84 13.07 23.21
CA VAL A 312 18.46 13.44 22.88
C VAL A 312 17.78 12.23 22.25
N PRO A 313 16.76 11.64 22.91
CA PRO A 313 15.89 10.67 22.25
C PRO A 313 15.08 11.43 21.19
N VAL A 314 15.31 11.16 19.91
CA VAL A 314 14.63 11.87 18.81
C VAL A 314 13.33 11.17 18.44
N ILE A 315 13.30 9.83 18.49
CA ILE A 315 12.11 9.01 18.22
C ILE A 315 12.13 7.78 19.12
N HIS A 316 11.00 7.51 19.79
CA HIS A 316 10.71 6.25 20.49
C HIS A 316 9.38 5.70 19.99
N LEU A 317 9.41 4.58 19.26
CA LEU A 317 8.21 3.85 18.84
C LEU A 317 8.08 2.56 19.64
N SER A 318 7.14 2.54 20.59
CA SER A 318 6.88 1.36 21.41
C SER A 318 6.33 0.20 20.55
N PRO A 319 6.81 -1.04 20.75
CA PRO A 319 6.33 -2.21 20.01
C PRO A 319 4.86 -2.49 20.31
N MET A 320 4.05 -2.70 19.27
CA MET A 320 2.70 -3.25 19.42
C MET A 320 2.68 -4.76 19.10
N PRO A 321 1.86 -5.55 19.81
CA PRO A 321 1.72 -6.98 19.51
C PRO A 321 1.12 -7.23 18.11
N GLY A 322 1.83 -8.00 17.28
CA GLY A 322 1.32 -8.60 16.04
C GLY A 322 1.18 -7.67 14.82
N PHE A 323 0.78 -8.26 13.69
CA PHE A 323 0.62 -7.60 12.39
C PHE A 323 -0.72 -7.98 11.74
N GLY A 324 -1.57 -7.01 11.41
CA GLY A 324 -2.89 -7.27 10.82
C GLY A 324 -3.97 -7.82 11.78
N ASN A 325 -3.75 -7.86 13.10
CA ASN A 325 -4.69 -8.37 14.11
C ASN A 325 -5.87 -7.44 14.47
N SER A 326 -7.06 -7.57 13.86
CA SER A 326 -8.27 -6.82 14.21
C SER A 326 -8.97 -7.25 15.54
N THR A 327 -8.27 -7.20 16.67
CA THR A 327 -8.79 -7.62 18.00
C THR A 327 -9.04 -6.47 18.98
N SER A 328 -9.96 -6.61 19.94
CA SER A 328 -10.22 -5.58 20.98
C SER A 328 -9.18 -5.60 22.11
N ALA A 329 -8.68 -6.77 22.54
CA ALA A 329 -7.53 -6.90 23.44
C ALA A 329 -6.21 -7.16 22.68
N PRO A 330 -5.03 -6.82 23.25
CA PRO A 330 -3.74 -7.03 22.60
C PRO A 330 -3.54 -8.50 22.17
N SER A 331 -3.16 -8.69 20.91
CA SER A 331 -2.93 -10.01 20.32
C SER A 331 -1.63 -10.02 19.53
N SER A 332 -0.82 -11.08 19.64
CA SER A 332 0.42 -11.24 18.87
C SER A 332 0.19 -12.06 17.59
N GLY A 333 1.19 -12.20 16.72
CA GLY A 333 1.06 -12.96 15.48
C GLY A 333 0.41 -12.16 14.34
N PHE A 334 -0.35 -12.80 13.45
CA PHE A 334 -0.84 -12.23 12.20
C PHE A 334 -2.36 -12.41 11.99
N PHE A 335 -3.06 -11.38 11.53
CA PHE A 335 -4.46 -11.48 11.05
C PHE A 335 -5.49 -12.11 12.02
N ASN A 336 -5.29 -12.03 13.33
CA ASN A 336 -6.28 -12.46 14.32
C ASN A 336 -7.44 -11.46 14.41
N SER A 337 -8.64 -11.88 14.82
CA SER A 337 -9.83 -11.03 14.97
C SER A 337 -10.69 -11.45 16.16
N GLY A 338 -11.58 -10.58 16.65
CA GLY A 338 -12.46 -10.87 17.79
C GLY A 338 -12.05 -10.17 19.08
N GLU A 339 -12.35 -10.76 20.23
CA GLU A 339 -12.14 -10.13 21.54
C GLU A 339 -10.66 -10.01 21.95
N GLY A 340 -9.77 -10.77 21.32
CA GLY A 340 -8.32 -10.64 21.51
C GLY A 340 -7.72 -11.51 22.61
N GLY A 341 -6.49 -11.19 23.02
CA GLY A 341 -5.65 -12.14 23.74
C GLY A 341 -5.20 -13.31 22.83
N ALA A 342 -5.18 -13.07 21.52
CA ALA A 342 -4.88 -14.08 20.52
C ALA A 342 -3.39 -14.11 20.17
N SER A 343 -2.91 -15.25 19.66
CA SER A 343 -1.56 -15.42 19.13
C SER A 343 -1.54 -16.41 17.97
N GLY A 344 -0.60 -16.27 17.05
CA GLY A 344 -0.56 -17.09 15.82
C GLY A 344 -1.26 -16.42 14.65
N PHE A 345 -1.90 -17.17 13.74
CA PHE A 345 -2.37 -16.67 12.45
C PHE A 345 -3.87 -16.87 12.25
N GLY A 346 -4.62 -15.82 11.90
CA GLY A 346 -5.98 -15.95 11.39
C GLY A 346 -7.01 -16.48 12.38
N ASN A 347 -6.79 -16.37 13.69
CA ASN A 347 -7.75 -16.84 14.68
C ASN A 347 -8.92 -15.85 14.86
N ILE A 348 -10.11 -16.36 15.21
CA ILE A 348 -11.33 -15.57 15.43
C ILE A 348 -11.90 -15.87 16.82
N GLY A 349 -11.84 -14.89 17.73
CA GLY A 349 -12.47 -14.93 19.05
C GLY A 349 -11.56 -14.48 20.19
N GLU A 350 -11.65 -15.13 21.36
CA GLU A 350 -11.01 -14.68 22.61
C GLU A 350 -10.03 -15.73 23.15
N ILE A 351 -8.84 -15.29 23.57
CA ILE A 351 -7.80 -16.13 24.22
C ILE A 351 -7.52 -17.37 23.36
N ILE A 352 -7.04 -17.12 22.13
CA ILE A 352 -6.82 -18.15 21.13
C ILE A 352 -5.34 -18.23 20.76
N SER A 353 -4.84 -19.44 20.46
CA SER A 353 -3.49 -19.61 19.95
C SER A 353 -3.45 -20.58 18.78
N GLY A 354 -2.54 -20.35 17.82
CA GLY A 354 -2.34 -21.26 16.69
C GLY A 354 -2.89 -20.70 15.38
N TYR A 355 -3.50 -21.53 14.54
CA TYR A 355 -3.86 -21.18 13.16
C TYR A 355 -5.34 -21.44 12.88
N TRP A 356 -6.03 -20.42 12.36
CA TRP A 356 -7.40 -20.53 11.83
C TRP A 356 -8.42 -21.13 12.80
N ASN A 357 -8.22 -20.93 14.11
CA ASN A 357 -9.18 -21.39 15.10
C ASN A 357 -10.31 -20.38 15.27
N VAL A 358 -11.52 -20.88 15.52
CA VAL A 358 -12.72 -20.08 15.80
C VAL A 358 -13.33 -20.55 17.11
N GLY A 359 -13.45 -19.65 18.09
CA GLY A 359 -14.09 -19.95 19.38
C GLY A 359 -13.53 -19.12 20.53
N SER A 360 -13.51 -19.68 21.74
CA SER A 360 -12.98 -19.02 22.93
C SER A 360 -12.14 -20.01 23.75
N PHE A 361 -10.96 -19.61 24.21
CA PHE A 361 -10.00 -20.51 24.89
C PHE A 361 -9.63 -21.71 24.00
N VAL A 362 -9.17 -21.41 22.78
CA VAL A 362 -8.88 -22.42 21.76
C VAL A 362 -7.39 -22.45 21.42
N SER A 363 -6.84 -23.63 21.19
CA SER A 363 -5.45 -23.77 20.73
C SER A 363 -5.28 -24.81 19.62
N GLY A 364 -4.33 -24.60 18.72
CA GLY A 364 -3.94 -25.58 17.71
C GLY A 364 -4.29 -25.14 16.28
N PHE A 365 -4.87 -26.03 15.47
CA PHE A 365 -5.12 -25.78 14.04
C PHE A 365 -6.57 -26.08 13.67
N GLU A 366 -7.25 -25.09 13.07
CA GLU A 366 -8.60 -25.23 12.48
C GLU A 366 -9.65 -25.85 13.43
N ASN A 367 -9.55 -25.56 14.73
CA ASN A 367 -10.61 -25.94 15.65
C ASN A 367 -11.77 -24.95 15.53
N TYR A 368 -12.99 -25.46 15.51
CA TYR A 368 -14.19 -24.66 15.37
C TYR A 368 -15.18 -25.00 16.49
N GLY A 369 -15.61 -24.01 17.26
CA GLY A 369 -16.75 -24.18 18.12
C GLY A 369 -16.80 -23.22 19.30
N GLY A 370 -17.38 -23.69 20.41
CA GLY A 370 -17.65 -22.84 21.55
C GLY A 370 -16.40 -22.55 22.37
N ARG A 371 -16.25 -23.27 23.49
CA ARG A 371 -15.14 -23.08 24.44
C ARG A 371 -14.27 -24.31 24.62
N LEU A 372 -13.01 -24.07 24.98
CA LEU A 372 -12.06 -25.09 25.46
C LEU A 372 -11.80 -26.17 24.40
N LEU A 373 -11.28 -25.76 23.26
CA LEU A 373 -10.83 -26.69 22.21
C LEU A 373 -9.31 -26.69 22.15
N SER A 374 -8.72 -27.86 21.93
CA SER A 374 -7.29 -27.96 21.65
C SER A 374 -6.96 -29.07 20.67
N GLY A 375 -5.92 -28.87 19.86
CA GLY A 375 -5.42 -29.89 18.92
C GLY A 375 -5.74 -29.54 17.47
N LEU A 376 -6.17 -30.51 16.67
CA LEU A 376 -6.29 -30.36 15.22
C LEU A 376 -7.74 -30.64 14.77
N THR A 377 -8.33 -29.69 14.04
CA THR A 377 -9.60 -29.85 13.30
C THR A 377 -10.77 -30.39 14.15
N ASN A 378 -10.87 -29.99 15.41
CA ASN A 378 -11.97 -30.40 16.28
C ASN A 378 -13.19 -29.49 16.10
N LEU A 379 -14.39 -30.08 16.15
CA LEU A 379 -15.67 -29.38 16.01
C LEU A 379 -16.52 -29.58 17.26
N GLY A 380 -16.77 -28.53 18.07
CA GLY A 380 -17.63 -28.62 19.26
C GLY A 380 -17.18 -27.79 20.46
N SER A 381 -17.29 -28.32 21.69
CA SER A 381 -16.81 -27.64 22.90
C SER A 381 -16.28 -28.64 23.92
N ALA A 382 -15.26 -28.26 24.69
CA ALA A 382 -14.54 -29.14 25.61
C ALA A 382 -13.97 -30.38 24.89
N ILE A 383 -13.19 -30.15 23.84
CA ILE A 383 -12.60 -31.20 23.00
C ILE A 383 -11.08 -31.05 22.95
N SER A 384 -10.37 -32.17 23.04
CA SER A 384 -8.95 -32.23 22.76
C SER A 384 -8.59 -33.35 21.80
N GLY A 385 -7.49 -33.19 21.05
CA GLY A 385 -6.97 -34.22 20.17
C GLY A 385 -7.16 -33.90 18.69
N VAL A 386 -7.43 -34.90 17.85
CA VAL A 386 -7.38 -34.77 16.39
C VAL A 386 -8.71 -35.19 15.76
N SER A 387 -9.30 -34.31 14.97
CA SER A 387 -10.49 -34.61 14.15
C SER A 387 -11.69 -35.14 14.95
N ASN A 388 -11.89 -34.69 16.18
CA ASN A 388 -13.07 -35.07 16.96
C ASN A 388 -14.24 -34.14 16.67
N THR A 389 -15.45 -34.70 16.61
CA THR A 389 -16.68 -33.95 16.34
C THR A 389 -17.72 -34.21 17.42
N SER A 390 -18.22 -33.14 18.02
CA SER A 390 -19.33 -33.15 18.96
C SER A 390 -20.65 -33.45 18.25
N ALA A 391 -21.50 -34.27 18.87
CA ALA A 391 -22.91 -34.41 18.50
C ALA A 391 -23.84 -33.39 19.22
N LEU A 392 -23.29 -32.54 20.09
CA LEU A 392 -23.98 -31.51 20.86
C LEU A 392 -23.77 -30.11 20.27
N ASP A 393 -24.66 -29.17 20.62
CA ASP A 393 -24.51 -27.75 20.31
C ASP A 393 -23.16 -27.19 20.80
N LEU A 394 -22.62 -26.19 20.10
CA LEU A 394 -21.34 -25.54 20.39
C LEU A 394 -21.30 -24.91 21.79
N ALA A 395 -22.45 -24.57 22.37
CA ALA A 395 -22.55 -24.07 23.75
C ALA A 395 -22.44 -25.16 24.82
N ILE A 396 -22.54 -26.44 24.44
CA ILE A 396 -22.59 -27.58 25.36
C ILE A 396 -21.27 -28.33 25.30
N ALA A 397 -20.65 -28.56 26.46
CA ALA A 397 -19.42 -29.32 26.57
C ALA A 397 -19.65 -30.79 26.20
N SER A 398 -18.96 -31.27 25.16
CA SER A 398 -19.05 -32.67 24.72
C SER A 398 -18.03 -33.58 25.37
N VAL A 399 -16.98 -33.03 26.01
CA VAL A 399 -15.95 -33.81 26.73
C VAL A 399 -15.41 -34.96 25.88
N ILE A 400 -14.72 -34.61 24.79
CA ILE A 400 -14.14 -35.59 23.86
C ILE A 400 -12.61 -35.48 23.87
N SER A 401 -11.92 -36.61 23.89
CA SER A 401 -10.47 -36.67 23.71
C SER A 401 -10.04 -37.81 22.77
N GLY A 402 -8.92 -37.64 22.08
CA GLY A 402 -8.32 -38.69 21.24
C GLY A 402 -8.38 -38.37 19.75
N VAL A 403 -8.62 -39.37 18.89
CA VAL A 403 -8.52 -39.22 17.43
C VAL A 403 -9.78 -39.72 16.74
N GLY A 404 -10.41 -38.87 15.95
CA GLY A 404 -11.50 -39.25 15.05
C GLY A 404 -12.79 -39.69 15.75
N ASN A 405 -13.05 -39.23 16.98
CA ASN A 405 -14.27 -39.59 17.70
C ASN A 405 -15.46 -38.70 17.27
N LEU A 406 -16.65 -39.28 17.17
CA LEU A 406 -17.90 -38.60 16.80
C LEU A 406 -18.95 -38.82 17.89
N GLY A 407 -19.31 -37.79 18.68
CA GLY A 407 -20.28 -38.00 19.76
C GLY A 407 -20.16 -37.05 20.95
N HIS A 408 -20.33 -37.59 22.16
CA HIS A 408 -20.04 -36.89 23.42
C HIS A 408 -19.61 -37.89 24.50
N GLN A 409 -18.83 -37.45 25.47
CA GLN A 409 -18.25 -38.25 26.56
C GLN A 409 -17.41 -39.43 26.02
N LEU A 410 -16.55 -39.15 25.04
CA LEU A 410 -15.71 -40.16 24.37
C LEU A 410 -14.23 -39.90 24.63
N SER A 411 -13.46 -40.97 24.86
CA SER A 411 -12.00 -40.92 24.93
C SER A 411 -11.43 -42.14 24.22
N GLY A 412 -10.70 -41.95 23.12
CA GLY A 412 -10.13 -43.07 22.36
C GLY A 412 -9.85 -42.77 20.89
N LEU A 413 -9.84 -43.82 20.08
CA LEU A 413 -9.57 -43.74 18.63
C LEU A 413 -10.80 -44.26 17.87
N PHE A 414 -11.35 -43.42 16.99
CA PHE A 414 -12.42 -43.75 16.04
C PHE A 414 -13.72 -44.26 16.70
N LEU A 415 -14.08 -43.72 17.86
CA LEU A 415 -15.32 -44.07 18.57
C LEU A 415 -16.50 -43.25 18.04
N SER A 416 -17.70 -43.82 18.10
CA SER A 416 -18.95 -43.13 17.72
C SER A 416 -20.05 -43.38 18.75
N GLY A 417 -20.81 -42.32 19.10
CA GLY A 417 -21.95 -42.40 20.02
C GLY A 417 -21.73 -41.65 21.33
N SER A 418 -22.13 -42.24 22.46
CA SER A 418 -21.95 -41.64 23.77
C SER A 418 -21.69 -42.70 24.83
N VAL A 419 -20.83 -42.39 25.78
CA VAL A 419 -20.61 -43.21 26.98
C VAL A 419 -21.31 -42.54 28.15
N PRO A 420 -22.01 -43.28 29.03
CA PRO A 420 -22.70 -42.71 30.19
C PRO A 420 -21.82 -41.84 31.10
#